data_AF-A0A8T7C7T9-F1
#
_entry.id   AF-A0A8T7C7T9-F1
#
_cell.length_a   1.000
_cell.length_b   1.000
_cell.length_c   1.000
_cell.angle_alpha   90.00
_cell.angle_beta   90.00
_cell.angle_gamma   90.00
#
_symmetry.space_group_name_H-M   'P 1'
#
loop_
_entity.id
_entity.type
_entity.pdbx_description
1 polymer ?
#
loop_
_entity_poly.entity_id
_entity_poly.type
_entity_poly.pdbx_seq_one_letter_code
_entity_poly.pdbx_strand_id
1 'polypeptide(L)'
;MHSYLTLNRLRPLAFIIPAIFLWGCVGEGDGPQRIPGTPAAAQTGVLINSPVSGVTFDGSSDLSGVTNDMGEFQYRPFDLVTFSVGGIVLGTAQGAPYISVVELTNSVDPTSPAATNMLVFLQSIDADGDPTNGITVSSATRTAAAGQSLNFSAADFDTQVAAVVAAVAPGNSVISASDALFNFYQTYASLGGTDTFDFGFPGFPPVGGGLTYELI
;
A
#
# COMPACT_ATOMS: atom_id res chain seq x y z
N MET A 1 45.94 30.64 -71.43
CA MET A 1 47.36 30.98 -71.64
C MET A 1 47.69 32.17 -70.76
N HIS A 2 48.73 32.01 -69.93
CA HIS A 2 49.38 33.00 -69.05
C HIS A 2 48.59 33.47 -67.81
N SER A 3 49.17 33.69 -66.63
CA SER A 3 50.43 33.30 -65.98
C SER A 3 50.43 33.97 -64.58
N TYR A 4 51.31 33.48 -63.70
CA TYR A 4 51.94 34.16 -62.54
C TYR A 4 51.16 34.32 -61.22
N LEU A 5 51.40 33.34 -60.33
CA LEU A 5 52.03 33.49 -59.00
C LEU A 5 52.23 34.91 -58.46
N THR A 6 51.71 35.18 -57.26
CA THR A 6 52.52 35.75 -56.17
C THR A 6 52.11 35.11 -54.84
N LEU A 7 53.05 34.36 -54.23
CA LEU A 7 52.97 33.92 -52.84
C LEU A 7 53.15 35.14 -51.93
N ASN A 8 52.26 35.33 -50.95
CA ASN A 8 52.54 36.21 -49.82
C ASN A 8 52.54 35.43 -48.50
N ARG A 9 53.77 35.15 -48.09
CA ARG A 9 54.36 34.82 -46.78
C ARG A 9 53.42 34.47 -45.61
N LEU A 10 53.59 33.22 -45.17
CA LEU A 10 53.26 32.71 -43.84
C LEU A 10 53.85 33.59 -42.73
N ARG A 11 53.07 33.81 -41.67
CA ARG A 11 53.55 34.06 -40.31
C ARG A 11 52.87 33.01 -39.40
N PRO A 12 53.61 32.13 -38.70
CA PRO A 12 53.01 31.22 -37.76
C PRO A 12 52.67 31.99 -36.49
N LEU A 13 51.39 32.31 -36.27
CA LEU A 13 50.93 32.80 -34.97
C LEU A 13 50.48 31.58 -34.17
N ALA A 14 51.27 31.26 -33.14
CA ALA A 14 51.09 30.10 -32.28
C ALA A 14 49.69 30.12 -31.63
N PHE A 15 49.03 28.97 -31.72
CA PHE A 15 47.87 28.59 -30.91
C PHE A 15 48.24 28.60 -29.42
N ILE A 16 47.50 29.38 -28.63
CA ILE A 16 47.37 29.14 -27.19
C ILE A 16 45.88 29.01 -26.92
N ILE A 17 45.42 27.77 -26.79
CA ILE A 17 44.07 27.40 -26.37
C ILE A 17 44.04 27.59 -24.84
N PRO A 18 43.28 28.54 -24.28
CA PRO A 18 43.04 28.54 -22.85
C PRO A 18 42.10 27.38 -22.53
N ALA A 19 42.65 26.33 -21.93
CA ALA A 19 41.87 25.27 -21.30
C ALA A 19 41.03 25.89 -20.18
N ILE A 20 39.73 25.97 -20.42
CA ILE A 20 38.72 26.32 -19.43
C ILE A 20 38.70 25.18 -18.41
N PHE A 21 39.44 25.34 -17.31
CA PHE A 21 39.28 24.51 -16.12
C PHE A 21 38.02 24.97 -15.40
N LEU A 22 36.88 24.45 -15.84
CA LEU A 22 35.66 24.41 -15.03
C LEU A 22 35.99 23.58 -13.79
N TRP A 23 36.23 24.26 -12.66
CA TRP A 23 36.09 23.64 -11.36
C TRP A 23 34.61 23.29 -11.19
N GLY A 24 34.25 22.09 -11.62
CA GLY A 24 33.06 21.42 -11.14
C GLY A 24 33.26 21.21 -9.64
N CYS A 25 32.42 21.86 -8.84
CA CYS A 25 32.24 21.48 -7.46
C CYS A 25 31.65 20.07 -7.48
N VAL A 26 32.48 19.06 -7.21
CA VAL A 26 32.00 17.77 -6.72
C VAL A 26 31.39 18.06 -5.35
N GLY A 27 30.07 18.20 -5.32
CA GLY A 27 29.32 18.08 -4.08
C GLY A 27 29.32 16.60 -3.73
N GLU A 28 30.21 16.20 -2.82
CA GLU A 28 30.04 14.96 -2.07
C GLU A 28 28.66 15.08 -1.42
N GLY A 29 27.68 14.35 -1.97
CA GLY A 29 26.36 14.25 -1.39
C GLY A 29 26.51 13.47 -0.09
N ASP A 30 26.75 14.17 1.01
CA ASP A 30 26.53 13.66 2.35
C ASP A 30 25.07 13.19 2.40
N GLY A 31 24.87 11.88 2.21
CA GLY A 31 23.62 11.24 2.56
C GLY A 31 23.27 11.62 4.00
N PRO A 32 21.98 11.75 4.35
CA PRO A 32 21.58 12.21 5.68
C PRO A 32 22.33 11.40 6.74
N GLN A 33 23.23 12.07 7.46
CA GLN A 33 23.96 11.50 8.58
C GLN A 33 22.91 11.08 9.61
N ARG A 34 22.78 9.77 9.86
CA ARG A 34 21.84 9.24 10.84
C ARG A 34 22.30 9.67 12.23
N ILE A 35 21.74 10.77 12.74
CA ILE A 35 21.94 11.20 14.12
C ILE A 35 21.39 10.09 15.03
N PRO A 36 22.22 9.45 15.87
CA PRO A 36 21.72 8.46 16.83
C PRO A 36 20.68 9.11 17.74
N GLY A 37 19.44 8.60 17.70
CA GLY A 37 18.32 9.10 18.49
C GLY A 37 17.23 9.84 17.70
N THR A 38 17.45 10.18 16.43
CA THR A 38 16.37 10.70 15.57
C THR A 38 15.58 9.53 14.96
N PRO A 39 14.24 9.47 15.15
CA PRO A 39 13.41 8.46 14.49
C PRO A 39 13.59 8.53 12.97
N ALA A 40 13.45 7.39 12.29
CA ALA A 40 13.44 7.37 10.84
C ALA A 40 12.33 8.29 10.29
N ALA A 41 12.53 8.83 9.08
CA ALA A 41 11.49 9.61 8.42
C ALA A 41 10.23 8.74 8.22
N ALA A 42 9.06 9.35 8.44
CA ALA A 42 7.79 8.72 8.12
C ALA A 42 7.70 8.47 6.61
N GLN A 43 7.13 7.33 6.24
CA GLN A 43 6.79 6.92 4.89
C GLN A 43 5.27 6.78 4.78
N THR A 44 4.79 6.74 3.55
CA THR A 44 3.37 6.56 3.23
C THR A 44 3.18 5.16 2.65
N GLY A 45 2.22 4.43 3.21
CA GLY A 45 1.75 3.14 2.70
C GLY A 45 0.27 3.22 2.36
N VAL A 46 -0.23 2.23 1.63
CA VAL A 46 -1.65 2.13 1.27
C VAL A 46 -2.24 0.81 1.79
N LEU A 47 -3.38 0.88 2.48
CA LEU A 47 -4.16 -0.29 2.87
C LEU A 47 -5.10 -0.71 1.73
N ILE A 48 -4.97 -1.94 1.24
CA ILE A 48 -5.62 -2.40 -0.01
C ILE A 48 -6.57 -3.60 0.20
N ASN A 49 -7.80 -3.40 -0.27
CA ASN A 49 -8.85 -4.36 -0.67
C ASN A 49 -9.60 -3.81 -1.92
N SER A 50 -9.02 -2.77 -2.54
CA SER A 50 -9.58 -1.44 -2.89
C SER A 50 -9.10 -0.41 -1.86
N PRO A 51 -8.84 0.86 -2.22
CA PRO A 51 -8.40 1.85 -1.24
C PRO A 51 -9.33 1.85 -0.02
N VAL A 52 -8.80 1.48 1.15
CA VAL A 52 -9.61 1.36 2.36
C VAL A 52 -9.47 2.63 3.19
N SER A 53 -10.44 3.52 3.09
CA SER A 53 -10.47 4.78 3.84
C SER A 53 -11.17 4.62 5.18
N GLY A 54 -10.81 5.45 6.16
CA GLY A 54 -11.50 5.50 7.43
C GLY A 54 -11.11 4.40 8.44
N VAL A 55 -10.04 3.65 8.22
CA VAL A 55 -9.51 2.65 9.17
C VAL A 55 -8.49 3.32 10.10
N THR A 56 -8.62 3.12 11.41
CA THR A 56 -7.65 3.62 12.39
C THR A 56 -6.36 2.80 12.27
N PHE A 57 -5.20 3.47 12.23
CA PHE A 57 -3.89 2.83 12.33
C PHE A 57 -3.14 3.35 13.56
N ASP A 58 -2.42 2.46 14.24
CA ASP A 58 -1.56 2.76 15.38
C ASP A 58 -0.21 2.08 15.18
N GLY A 59 0.84 2.89 15.02
CA GLY A 59 2.20 2.45 14.76
C GLY A 59 3.04 2.45 16.03
N SER A 60 3.95 1.47 16.15
CA SER A 60 4.85 1.30 17.30
C SER A 60 5.80 2.47 17.61
N SER A 61 5.85 3.49 16.74
CA SER A 61 6.68 4.69 16.90
C SER A 61 5.87 5.99 17.07
N ASP A 62 4.67 5.91 17.66
CA ASP A 62 3.78 7.06 17.90
C ASP A 62 3.19 7.69 16.62
N LEU A 63 3.23 6.98 15.49
CA LEU A 63 2.49 7.36 14.28
C LEU A 63 1.12 6.68 14.32
N SER A 64 0.08 7.47 14.57
CA SER A 64 -1.31 7.00 14.61
C SER A 64 -2.21 7.93 13.81
N GLY A 65 -3.30 7.40 13.27
CA GLY A 65 -4.25 8.20 12.52
C GLY A 65 -5.38 7.37 11.93
N VAL A 66 -5.96 7.90 10.86
CA VAL A 66 -7.01 7.23 10.08
C VAL A 66 -6.58 7.24 8.62
N THR A 67 -6.78 6.12 7.91
CA THR A 67 -6.51 6.06 6.47
C THR A 67 -7.34 7.08 5.71
N ASN A 68 -6.72 7.78 4.76
CA ASN A 68 -7.41 8.79 3.95
C ASN A 68 -8.22 8.16 2.81
N ASP A 69 -8.84 8.98 1.95
CA ASP A 69 -9.66 8.53 0.83
C ASP A 69 -8.92 7.65 -0.18
N MET A 70 -7.58 7.74 -0.23
CA MET A 70 -6.72 6.88 -1.06
C MET A 70 -6.23 5.63 -0.30
N GLY A 71 -6.71 5.39 0.92
CA GLY A 71 -6.26 4.30 1.78
C GLY A 71 -4.88 4.53 2.41
N GLU A 72 -4.34 5.75 2.33
CA GLU A 72 -2.98 6.03 2.76
C GLU A 72 -2.86 6.12 4.29
N PHE A 73 -1.79 5.56 4.84
CA PHE A 73 -1.38 5.67 6.24
C PHE A 73 0.10 6.02 6.36
N GLN A 74 0.51 6.51 7.53
CA GLN A 74 1.92 6.81 7.82
C GLN A 74 2.55 5.71 8.66
N TYR A 75 3.79 5.36 8.36
CA TYR A 75 4.59 4.40 9.14
C TYR A 75 6.07 4.77 9.10
N ARG A 76 6.89 4.26 10.03
CA ARG A 76 8.35 4.26 9.88
C ARG A 76 8.87 2.88 9.51
N PRO A 77 10.01 2.77 8.81
CA PRO A 77 10.63 1.48 8.54
C PRO A 77 10.77 0.65 9.81
N PHE A 78 10.37 -0.63 9.73
CA PHE A 78 10.36 -1.60 10.83
C PHE A 78 9.31 -1.36 11.93
N ASP A 79 8.43 -0.37 11.79
CA ASP A 79 7.26 -0.27 12.67
C ASP A 79 6.30 -1.43 12.45
N LEU A 80 5.69 -1.87 13.54
CA LEU A 80 4.45 -2.62 13.48
C LEU A 80 3.30 -1.63 13.46
N VAL A 81 2.36 -1.83 12.55
CA VAL A 81 1.17 -1.00 12.37
C VAL A 81 -0.06 -1.87 12.62
N THR A 82 -0.83 -1.54 13.66
CA THR A 82 -2.10 -2.19 13.98
C THR A 82 -3.24 -1.41 13.35
N PHE A 83 -4.09 -2.11 12.58
CA PHE A 83 -5.27 -1.52 11.94
C PHE A 83 -6.54 -1.92 12.69
N SER A 84 -7.49 -0.99 12.82
CA SER A 84 -8.74 -1.22 13.55
C SER A 84 -9.91 -0.39 13.04
N VAL A 85 -11.12 -0.90 13.26
CA VAL A 85 -12.39 -0.17 13.09
C VAL A 85 -13.07 -0.12 14.46
N GLY A 86 -12.98 1.04 15.14
CA GLY A 86 -13.43 1.13 16.53
C GLY A 86 -12.66 0.16 17.43
N GLY A 87 -13.37 -0.76 18.09
CA GLY A 87 -12.79 -1.82 18.92
C GLY A 87 -12.41 -3.09 18.16
N ILE A 88 -12.77 -3.19 16.87
CA ILE A 88 -12.51 -4.36 16.04
C ILE A 88 -11.09 -4.24 15.46
N VAL A 89 -10.16 -5.04 15.99
CA VAL A 89 -8.79 -5.13 15.46
C VAL A 89 -8.80 -5.95 14.17
N LEU A 90 -8.31 -5.36 13.09
CA LEU A 90 -8.19 -6.05 11.79
C LEU A 90 -6.94 -6.91 11.73
N GLY A 91 -5.85 -6.42 12.32
CA GLY A 91 -4.59 -7.13 12.38
C GLY A 91 -3.42 -6.18 12.58
N THR A 92 -2.22 -6.73 12.56
CA THR A 92 -0.96 -5.99 12.68
C THR A 92 0.02 -6.50 11.65
N ALA A 93 0.66 -5.59 10.92
CA ALA A 93 1.67 -5.92 9.93
C ALA A 93 2.87 -4.98 10.07
N GLN A 94 4.01 -5.36 9.49
CA GLN A 94 5.15 -4.46 9.37
C GLN A 94 4.82 -3.36 8.35
N GLY A 95 5.10 -2.10 8.68
CA GLY A 95 4.86 -0.97 7.79
C GLY A 95 5.55 -1.15 6.44
N ALA A 96 4.77 -1.01 5.35
CA ALA A 96 5.20 -1.22 3.98
C ALA A 96 4.46 -0.26 3.02
N PRO A 97 4.98 -0.03 1.79
CA PRO A 97 4.31 0.84 0.81
C PRO A 97 2.89 0.38 0.45
N TYR A 98 2.65 -0.92 0.55
CA TYR A 98 1.34 -1.53 0.37
C TYR A 98 1.15 -2.56 1.46
N ILE A 99 -0.04 -2.56 2.07
CA ILE A 99 -0.48 -3.55 3.03
C ILE A 99 -1.82 -4.07 2.54
N SER A 100 -1.93 -5.38 2.29
CA SER A 100 -3.20 -6.00 1.92
C SER A 100 -4.02 -6.34 3.16
N VAL A 101 -5.34 -6.22 3.10
CA VAL A 101 -6.17 -6.69 4.23
C VAL A 101 -6.08 -8.21 4.44
N VAL A 102 -5.64 -8.96 3.42
CA VAL A 102 -5.37 -10.41 3.50
C VAL A 102 -4.18 -10.72 4.41
N GLU A 103 -3.10 -9.93 4.35
CA GLU A 103 -1.93 -10.18 5.19
C GLU A 103 -2.17 -9.82 6.66
N LEU A 104 -3.12 -8.93 6.95
CA LEU A 104 -3.50 -8.59 8.33
C LEU A 104 -4.03 -9.79 9.11
N THR A 105 -4.59 -10.79 8.43
CA THR A 105 -5.01 -12.06 9.05
C THR A 105 -3.91 -13.10 9.12
N ASN A 106 -2.66 -12.73 8.78
CA ASN A 106 -1.53 -13.63 8.58
C ASN A 106 -1.77 -14.70 7.49
N SER A 107 -2.65 -14.37 6.54
CA SER A 107 -2.97 -15.24 5.42
C SER A 107 -2.14 -14.91 4.20
N VAL A 108 -1.79 -15.93 3.42
CA VAL A 108 -1.12 -15.79 2.12
C VAL A 108 -2.10 -15.84 0.95
N ASP A 109 -3.33 -16.26 1.21
CA ASP A 109 -4.36 -16.52 0.19
C ASP A 109 -5.68 -15.89 0.65
N PRO A 110 -6.33 -15.06 -0.20
CA PRO A 110 -7.63 -14.45 0.11
C PRO A 110 -8.74 -15.49 0.38
N THR A 111 -8.63 -16.71 -0.14
CA THR A 111 -9.58 -17.82 0.06
C THR A 111 -9.43 -18.52 1.42
N SER A 112 -8.38 -18.20 2.18
CA SER A 112 -8.28 -18.69 3.56
C SER A 112 -9.44 -18.14 4.41
N PRO A 113 -10.02 -18.93 5.34
CA PRO A 113 -11.22 -18.52 6.07
C PRO A 113 -11.11 -17.14 6.72
N ALA A 114 -9.99 -16.87 7.42
CA ALA A 114 -9.79 -15.58 8.09
C ALA A 114 -9.70 -14.41 7.10
N ALA A 115 -9.00 -14.59 5.97
CA ALA A 115 -8.89 -13.55 4.96
C ALA A 115 -10.24 -13.29 4.28
N THR A 116 -10.94 -14.33 3.85
CA THR A 116 -12.28 -14.18 3.26
C THR A 116 -13.23 -13.48 4.22
N ASN A 117 -13.19 -13.83 5.50
CA ASN A 117 -13.99 -13.19 6.55
C ASN A 117 -13.63 -11.71 6.74
N MET A 118 -12.35 -11.35 6.64
CA MET A 118 -11.90 -9.94 6.63
C MET A 118 -12.48 -9.17 5.44
N LEU A 119 -12.44 -9.76 4.25
CA LEU A 119 -12.99 -9.16 3.03
C LEU A 119 -14.50 -8.93 3.16
N VAL A 120 -15.22 -9.95 3.63
CA VAL A 120 -16.68 -9.88 3.89
C VAL A 120 -16.99 -8.74 4.86
N PHE A 121 -16.30 -8.67 5.99
CA PHE A 121 -16.58 -7.62 6.99
C PHE A 121 -16.36 -6.22 6.42
N LEU A 122 -15.19 -5.94 5.84
CA LEU A 122 -14.84 -4.59 5.37
C LEU A 122 -15.77 -4.11 4.24
N GLN A 123 -16.07 -4.97 3.28
CA GLN A 123 -16.98 -4.62 2.19
C GLN A 123 -18.44 -4.49 2.67
N SER A 124 -18.84 -5.23 3.72
CA SER A 124 -20.19 -5.10 4.30
C SER A 124 -20.42 -3.79 5.06
N ILE A 125 -19.36 -3.15 5.57
CA ILE A 125 -19.47 -1.88 6.32
C ILE A 125 -19.15 -0.65 5.47
N ASP A 126 -18.94 -0.84 4.18
CA ASP A 126 -18.69 0.22 3.23
C ASP A 126 -19.86 1.21 3.17
N ALA A 127 -19.56 2.51 3.18
CA ALA A 127 -20.55 3.55 3.46
C ALA A 127 -21.63 3.70 2.37
N ASP A 128 -21.29 3.42 1.11
CA ASP A 128 -22.23 3.44 -0.02
C ASP A 128 -22.60 2.02 -0.51
N GLY A 129 -21.94 0.99 0.02
CA GLY A 129 -22.19 -0.41 -0.30
C GLY A 129 -21.67 -0.84 -1.67
N ASP A 130 -20.79 -0.05 -2.30
CA ASP A 130 -20.15 -0.36 -3.57
C ASP A 130 -18.62 -0.44 -3.41
N PRO A 131 -18.09 -1.63 -3.03
CA PRO A 131 -16.67 -1.79 -2.77
C PRO A 131 -15.79 -1.65 -4.02
N THR A 132 -16.37 -1.52 -5.22
CA THR A 132 -15.62 -1.38 -6.48
C THR A 132 -15.08 0.03 -6.70
N ASN A 133 -15.59 1.02 -5.95
CA ASN A 133 -15.17 2.41 -6.04
C ASN A 133 -14.23 2.85 -4.89
N GLY A 134 -13.86 1.91 -4.02
CA GLY A 134 -13.19 2.15 -2.75
C GLY A 134 -13.96 1.48 -1.60
N ILE A 135 -13.37 1.44 -0.41
CA ILE A 135 -14.10 1.03 0.80
C ILE A 135 -14.01 2.18 1.79
N THR A 136 -15.16 2.73 2.16
CA THR A 136 -15.24 3.88 3.08
C THR A 136 -15.82 3.46 4.41
N VAL A 137 -14.97 3.42 5.44
CA VAL A 137 -15.42 3.24 6.82
C VAL A 137 -15.81 4.61 7.40
N SER A 138 -17.12 4.85 7.56
CA SER A 138 -17.61 6.12 8.08
C SER A 138 -17.19 6.37 9.54
N SER A 139 -17.16 7.64 9.97
CA SER A 139 -16.92 7.98 11.37
C SER A 139 -18.00 7.44 12.31
N ALA A 140 -19.25 7.36 11.83
CA ALA A 140 -20.35 6.73 12.56
C ALA A 140 -20.10 5.24 12.76
N THR A 141 -19.65 4.53 11.72
CA THR A 141 -19.28 3.12 11.77
C THR A 141 -18.17 2.88 12.79
N ARG A 142 -17.08 3.66 12.75
CA ARG A 142 -15.99 3.57 13.75
C ARG A 142 -16.49 3.79 15.17
N THR A 143 -17.36 4.78 15.37
CA THR A 143 -17.91 5.11 16.70
C THR A 143 -18.78 3.98 17.23
N ALA A 144 -19.67 3.43 16.39
CA ALA A 144 -20.54 2.31 16.76
C ALA A 144 -19.73 1.02 17.02
N ALA A 145 -18.61 0.84 16.33
CA ALA A 145 -17.72 -0.30 16.50
C ALA A 145 -16.84 -0.23 17.77
N ALA A 146 -16.82 0.87 18.52
CA ALA A 146 -15.90 1.07 19.65
C ALA A 146 -15.96 -0.02 20.74
N GLY A 147 -17.15 -0.61 20.96
CA GLY A 147 -17.37 -1.71 21.91
C GLY A 147 -17.51 -3.08 21.26
N GLN A 148 -17.28 -3.20 19.95
CA GLN A 148 -17.42 -4.44 19.20
C GLN A 148 -16.07 -5.15 19.09
N SER A 149 -16.13 -6.46 18.94
CA SER A 149 -14.99 -7.31 18.59
C SER A 149 -15.46 -8.36 17.60
N LEU A 150 -14.59 -8.75 16.67
CA LEU A 150 -14.91 -9.78 15.68
C LEU A 150 -13.73 -10.72 15.55
N ASN A 151 -13.97 -12.02 15.64
CA ASN A 151 -12.94 -13.04 15.43
C ASN A 151 -13.06 -13.60 14.01
N PHE A 152 -12.19 -13.15 13.11
CA PHE A 152 -12.18 -13.58 11.71
C PHE A 152 -11.92 -15.07 11.50
N SER A 153 -11.40 -15.78 12.51
CA SER A 153 -11.13 -17.22 12.45
C SER A 153 -12.23 -18.06 13.13
N ALA A 154 -13.31 -17.44 13.60
CA ALA A 154 -14.37 -18.14 14.31
C ALA A 154 -15.20 -19.04 13.38
N ALA A 155 -15.61 -20.21 13.88
CA ALA A 155 -16.45 -21.15 13.13
C ALA A 155 -17.89 -20.62 12.90
N ASP A 156 -18.36 -19.73 13.79
CA ASP A 156 -19.66 -19.07 13.73
C ASP A 156 -19.57 -17.63 13.20
N PHE A 157 -18.53 -17.32 12.41
CA PHE A 157 -18.27 -15.98 11.87
C PHE A 157 -19.50 -15.38 11.17
N ASP A 158 -20.25 -16.14 10.36
CA ASP A 158 -21.44 -15.65 9.66
C ASP A 158 -22.49 -15.06 10.61
N THR A 159 -22.64 -15.64 11.80
CA THR A 159 -23.56 -15.12 12.83
C THR A 159 -22.98 -13.88 13.48
N GLN A 160 -21.68 -13.88 13.79
CA GLN A 160 -21.01 -12.74 14.41
C GLN A 160 -21.00 -11.51 13.48
N VAL A 161 -20.62 -11.67 12.22
CA VAL A 161 -20.52 -10.59 11.25
C VAL A 161 -21.89 -9.98 10.95
N ALA A 162 -22.95 -10.79 10.85
CA ALA A 162 -24.31 -10.29 10.68
C ALA A 162 -24.76 -9.41 11.86
N ALA A 163 -24.47 -9.83 13.09
CA ALA A 163 -24.78 -9.04 14.29
C ALA A 163 -23.96 -7.74 14.35
N VAL A 164 -22.66 -7.81 14.03
CA VAL A 164 -21.77 -6.64 14.03
C VAL A 164 -22.16 -5.64 12.96
N VAL A 165 -22.36 -6.08 11.70
CA VAL A 165 -22.76 -5.20 10.59
C VAL A 165 -24.07 -4.50 10.89
N ALA A 166 -25.08 -5.21 11.41
CA ALA A 166 -26.35 -4.62 11.83
C ALA A 166 -26.18 -3.55 12.92
N ALA A 167 -25.19 -3.70 13.80
CA ALA A 167 -24.91 -2.75 14.87
C ALA A 167 -24.10 -1.52 14.41
N VAL A 168 -23.13 -1.70 13.50
CA VAL A 168 -22.16 -0.65 13.15
C VAL A 168 -22.45 0.06 11.84
N ALA A 169 -23.17 -0.59 10.91
CA ALA A 169 -23.55 -0.05 9.61
C ALA A 169 -25.03 -0.33 9.34
N PRO A 170 -25.95 0.23 10.15
CA PRO A 170 -27.38 -0.05 10.01
C PRO A 170 -27.87 0.40 8.62
N GLY A 171 -28.43 -0.54 7.86
CA GLY A 171 -28.85 -0.33 6.47
C GLY A 171 -28.02 -1.11 5.45
N ASN A 172 -26.81 -1.50 5.82
CA ASN A 172 -25.99 -2.38 4.99
C ASN A 172 -26.42 -3.84 5.15
N SER A 173 -26.13 -4.63 4.12
CA SER A 173 -26.27 -6.09 4.15
C SER A 173 -24.89 -6.73 4.17
N VAL A 174 -24.80 -7.92 4.78
CA VAL A 174 -23.57 -8.71 4.71
C VAL A 174 -23.37 -9.18 3.27
N ILE A 175 -22.23 -8.84 2.67
CA ILE A 175 -21.86 -9.33 1.34
C ILE A 175 -21.50 -10.82 1.39
N SER A 176 -21.80 -11.57 0.33
CA SER A 176 -21.41 -12.98 0.28
C SER A 176 -19.89 -13.14 0.20
N ALA A 177 -19.37 -14.27 0.70
CA ALA A 177 -17.94 -14.59 0.58
C ALA A 177 -17.47 -14.62 -0.89
N SER A 178 -18.31 -15.13 -1.81
CA SER A 178 -17.99 -15.17 -3.24
C SER A 178 -17.90 -13.77 -3.84
N ASP A 179 -18.82 -12.87 -3.52
CA ASP A 179 -18.80 -11.50 -4.04
C ASP A 179 -17.63 -10.71 -3.43
N ALA A 180 -17.36 -10.91 -2.13
CA ALA A 180 -16.22 -10.28 -1.47
C ALA A 180 -14.89 -10.66 -2.12
N LEU A 181 -14.70 -11.96 -2.41
CA LEU A 181 -13.54 -12.46 -3.14
C LEU A 181 -13.49 -11.90 -4.56
N PHE A 182 -14.61 -11.92 -5.29
CA PHE A 182 -14.68 -11.40 -6.65
C PHE A 182 -14.24 -9.93 -6.73
N ASN A 183 -14.76 -9.07 -5.85
CA ASN A 183 -14.39 -7.65 -5.81
C ASN A 183 -12.92 -7.43 -5.48
N PHE A 184 -12.37 -8.24 -4.56
CA PHE A 184 -10.94 -8.21 -4.23
C PHE A 184 -10.07 -8.55 -5.46
N TYR A 185 -10.43 -9.62 -6.19
CA TYR A 185 -9.73 -10.01 -7.41
C TYR A 185 -9.79 -8.94 -8.51
N GLN A 186 -10.95 -8.29 -8.69
CA GLN A 186 -11.11 -7.20 -9.64
C GLN A 186 -10.18 -6.03 -9.31
N THR A 187 -10.06 -5.68 -8.03
CA THR A 187 -9.11 -4.65 -7.60
C THR A 187 -7.69 -5.06 -7.93
N TYR A 188 -7.30 -6.28 -7.56
CA TYR A 188 -5.94 -6.76 -7.77
C TYR A 188 -5.55 -6.78 -9.25
N ALA A 189 -6.46 -7.21 -10.12
CA ALA A 189 -6.30 -7.17 -11.57
C ALA A 189 -6.12 -5.72 -12.08
N SER A 190 -6.89 -4.76 -11.56
CA SER A 190 -6.78 -3.35 -11.95
C SER A 190 -5.42 -2.72 -11.61
N LEU A 191 -4.74 -3.23 -10.59
CA LEU A 191 -3.40 -2.81 -10.17
C LEU A 191 -2.29 -3.50 -10.98
N GLY A 192 -2.65 -4.25 -12.04
CA GLY A 192 -1.70 -4.97 -12.90
C GLY A 192 -1.39 -6.39 -12.43
N GLY A 193 -2.16 -6.93 -11.48
CA GLY A 193 -2.11 -8.35 -11.13
C GLY A 193 -2.68 -9.24 -12.24
N THR A 194 -2.19 -10.48 -12.31
CA THR A 194 -2.79 -11.54 -13.15
C THR A 194 -3.58 -12.51 -12.28
N ASP A 195 -4.56 -13.17 -12.89
CA ASP A 195 -5.36 -14.29 -12.39
C ASP A 195 -4.53 -15.54 -12.04
N THR A 196 -3.26 -15.57 -12.45
CA THR A 196 -2.22 -16.36 -11.80
C THR A 196 -1.46 -15.47 -10.82
N PHE A 197 -1.48 -15.81 -9.53
CA PHE A 197 -0.69 -15.16 -8.48
C PHE A 197 0.83 -15.37 -8.67
N ASP A 198 1.40 -14.87 -9.76
CA ASP A 198 2.84 -14.89 -10.05
C ASP A 198 3.55 -13.64 -9.49
N PHE A 199 2.85 -12.91 -8.61
CA PHE A 199 3.41 -11.89 -7.75
C PHE A 199 3.17 -12.31 -6.29
N GLY A 200 4.24 -12.39 -5.49
CA GLY A 200 4.08 -12.42 -4.05
C GLY A 200 3.40 -11.14 -3.63
N PHE A 201 2.32 -11.22 -2.85
CA PHE A 201 1.58 -10.06 -2.34
C PHE A 201 2.54 -8.90 -1.99
N PRO A 202 2.25 -7.65 -2.41
CA PRO A 202 3.17 -6.55 -2.18
C PRO A 202 3.23 -6.32 -0.67
N GLY A 203 4.37 -6.66 -0.04
CA GLY A 203 4.46 -6.56 1.43
C GLY A 203 5.62 -7.29 2.11
N PHE A 204 6.02 -8.51 1.73
CA PHE A 204 7.21 -9.23 2.27
C PHE A 204 7.65 -10.37 1.31
N PRO A 205 8.91 -10.87 1.31
CA PRO A 205 9.62 -11.30 0.10
C PRO A 205 9.03 -12.54 -0.60
N PRO A 206 9.26 -12.71 -1.92
CA PRO A 206 8.96 -13.95 -2.62
C PRO A 206 10.00 -15.01 -2.24
N VAL A 207 9.61 -16.03 -1.49
CA VAL A 207 10.35 -17.30 -1.44
C VAL A 207 9.58 -18.34 -2.23
N GLY A 208 10.28 -18.89 -3.23
CA GLY A 208 9.69 -19.63 -4.34
C GLY A 208 8.75 -20.77 -3.97
N GLY A 209 7.77 -20.96 -4.85
CA GLY A 209 6.83 -22.07 -4.78
C GLY A 209 5.56 -21.74 -5.56
N GLY A 210 5.70 -21.59 -6.88
CA GLY A 210 4.56 -21.35 -7.76
C GLY A 210 3.52 -22.47 -7.62
N LEU A 211 2.30 -22.08 -7.26
CA LEU A 211 1.10 -22.89 -7.42
C LEU A 211 0.09 -22.05 -8.18
N THR A 212 -0.19 -22.46 -9.41
CA THR A 212 -1.27 -21.93 -10.23
C THR A 212 -2.58 -22.55 -9.78
N TYR A 213 -3.53 -21.73 -9.34
CA TYR A 213 -4.91 -22.16 -9.13
C TYR A 213 -5.73 -21.73 -10.34
N GLU A 214 -6.27 -22.71 -11.06
CA GLU A 214 -7.30 -22.51 -12.08
C GLU A 214 -8.61 -22.19 -11.34
N LEU A 215 -9.18 -21.01 -11.60
CA LEU A 215 -10.51 -20.65 -11.09
C LEU A 215 -11.54 -21.55 -11.79
N ILE A 216 -12.30 -22.32 -11.00
CA ILE A 216 -13.47 -23.09 -11.46
C ILE A 216 -14.70 -22.18 -11.47
#